data_AF-A0A1I7KTL3-F1
#
_entry.id   AF-A0A1I7KTL3-F1
#
_cell.length_a   1.000
_cell.length_b   1.000
_cell.length_c   1.000
_cell.angle_alpha   90.00
_cell.angle_beta   90.00
_cell.angle_gamma   90.00
#
_symmetry.space_group_name_H-M   'P 1'
#
loop_
_entity.id
_entity.type
_entity.pdbx_description
1 polymer ?
#
loop_
_entity_poly.entity_id
_entity_poly.type
_entity_poly.pdbx_seq_one_letter_code
_entity_poly.pdbx_strand_id
1 'polypeptide(L)'
;MQHTRDKDAILQLLNKVLPKLAERIHANLEPVLPLFDDYKLEKVTDTWTKDPHADDDTEISVENGNVQQVGLKLRLEGFQRAGADAFDIAKNLIFKLELYDYSVGTGKGNAWLEKQYYESWTDSEMDEVAVKWSEELIEEITQRVAGIGE
;
A
#
# COMPACT_ATOMS: atom_id res chain seq x y z
N MET A 1 7.85 26.89 -14.40
CA MET A 1 7.37 25.72 -15.16
C MET A 1 7.02 24.68 -14.11
N GLN A 2 5.74 24.50 -13.82
CA GLN A 2 5.27 23.55 -12.81
C GLN A 2 5.59 22.15 -13.38
N HIS A 3 6.51 21.43 -12.74
CA HIS A 3 6.95 20.12 -13.21
C HIS A 3 5.94 19.10 -12.65
N THR A 4 4.83 18.93 -13.37
CA THR A 4 3.75 18.03 -12.97
C THR A 4 4.22 16.59 -13.10
N ARG A 5 3.93 15.74 -12.10
CA ARG A 5 4.25 14.31 -12.14
C ARG A 5 3.58 13.65 -13.34
N ASP A 6 4.22 12.64 -13.92
CA ASP A 6 3.73 12.03 -15.16
C ASP A 6 2.42 11.24 -14.93
N LYS A 7 1.31 11.79 -15.46
CA LYS A 7 -0.03 11.22 -15.31
C LYS A 7 -0.12 9.79 -15.87
N ASP A 8 0.47 9.53 -17.04
CA ASP A 8 0.38 8.21 -17.66
C ASP A 8 1.07 7.16 -16.79
N ALA A 9 2.26 7.46 -16.28
CA ALA A 9 2.98 6.54 -15.42
C ALA A 9 2.24 6.25 -14.10
N ILE A 10 1.65 7.27 -13.47
CA ILE A 10 0.83 7.06 -12.26
C ILE A 10 -0.38 6.18 -12.57
N LEU A 11 -1.04 6.39 -13.72
CA LEU A 11 -2.14 5.53 -14.17
C LEU A 11 -1.67 4.09 -14.45
N GLN A 12 -0.45 3.88 -14.97
CA GLN A 12 0.10 2.55 -15.14
C GLN A 12 0.32 1.84 -13.79
N LEU A 13 0.82 2.55 -12.78
CA LEU A 13 0.94 1.99 -11.42
C LEU A 13 -0.44 1.58 -10.89
N LEU A 14 -1.45 2.45 -10.98
CA LEU A 14 -2.80 2.21 -10.46
C LEU A 14 -3.56 1.07 -11.17
N ASN A 15 -3.37 0.94 -12.48
CA ASN A 15 -4.17 0.05 -13.32
C ASN A 15 -3.47 -1.26 -13.68
N LYS A 16 -2.14 -1.34 -13.59
CA LYS A 16 -1.38 -2.55 -13.92
C LYS A 16 -0.64 -3.14 -12.73
N VAL A 17 0.01 -2.30 -11.93
CA VAL A 17 0.88 -2.77 -10.83
C VAL A 17 0.08 -3.06 -9.57
N LEU A 18 -0.72 -2.10 -9.09
CA LEU A 18 -1.51 -2.27 -7.87
C LEU A 18 -2.48 -3.47 -7.89
N PRO A 19 -3.21 -3.78 -8.98
CA PRO A 19 -4.07 -4.96 -9.03
C PRO A 19 -3.28 -6.25 -8.84
N LYS A 20 -2.15 -6.38 -9.55
CA LYS A 20 -1.30 -7.58 -9.48
C LYS A 20 -0.68 -7.76 -8.10
N LEU A 21 -0.24 -6.66 -7.48
CA LEU A 21 0.22 -6.70 -6.08
C LEU A 21 -0.90 -7.08 -5.12
N ALA A 22 -2.11 -6.56 -5.32
CA ALA A 22 -3.25 -6.90 -4.49
C ALA A 22 -3.61 -8.40 -4.59
N GLU A 23 -3.56 -8.98 -5.81
CA GLU A 23 -3.78 -10.42 -6.02
C GLU A 23 -2.74 -11.27 -5.29
N ARG A 24 -1.45 -10.91 -5.37
CA ARG A 24 -0.37 -11.63 -4.68
C ARG A 24 -0.46 -11.51 -3.16
N ILE A 25 -0.74 -10.30 -2.66
CA ILE A 25 -0.95 -10.06 -1.23
C ILE A 25 -2.15 -10.89 -0.74
N HIS A 26 -3.25 -10.91 -1.49
CA HIS A 26 -4.41 -11.73 -1.14
C HIS A 26 -4.04 -13.22 -1.05
N ALA A 27 -3.32 -13.76 -2.04
CA ALA A 27 -2.88 -15.14 -2.03
C ALA A 27 -1.96 -15.47 -0.83
N ASN A 28 -1.05 -14.57 -0.48
CA ASN A 28 -0.17 -14.74 0.68
C ASN A 28 -0.91 -14.68 2.01
N LEU A 29 -2.03 -13.94 2.07
CA LEU A 29 -2.84 -13.78 3.29
C LEU A 29 -3.96 -14.81 3.41
N GLU A 30 -4.31 -15.53 2.35
CA GLU A 30 -5.35 -16.58 2.33
C GLU A 30 -5.37 -17.47 3.59
N PRO A 31 -4.24 -17.98 4.11
CA PRO A 31 -4.25 -18.82 5.33
C PRO A 31 -4.67 -18.09 6.61
N VAL A 32 -4.53 -16.76 6.69
CA VAL A 32 -4.87 -15.97 7.90
C VAL A 32 -6.21 -15.26 7.79
N LEU A 33 -6.74 -15.04 6.59
CA LEU A 33 -8.06 -14.42 6.38
C LEU A 33 -9.20 -15.08 7.18
N PRO A 34 -9.33 -16.42 7.28
CA PRO A 34 -10.45 -17.03 8.00
C PRO A 34 -10.42 -16.81 9.52
N LEU A 35 -9.37 -16.18 10.06
CA LEU A 35 -9.29 -15.81 11.48
C LEU A 35 -10.02 -14.49 11.79
N PHE A 36 -10.48 -13.78 10.76
CA PHE A 36 -11.15 -12.48 10.85
C PHE A 36 -12.57 -12.58 10.27
N ASP A 37 -13.48 -11.74 10.79
CA ASP A 37 -14.86 -11.67 10.31
C ASP A 37 -14.96 -10.95 8.95
N ASP A 38 -14.12 -9.94 8.76
CA ASP A 38 -14.11 -9.12 7.56
C ASP A 38 -12.69 -8.83 7.05
N TYR A 39 -12.54 -8.88 5.73
CA TYR A 39 -11.33 -8.54 4.98
C TYR A 39 -11.66 -7.49 3.93
N LYS A 40 -10.91 -6.38 3.94
CA LYS A 40 -10.96 -5.34 2.90
C LYS A 40 -9.55 -5.04 2.42
N LEU A 41 -9.34 -5.14 1.11
CA LEU A 41 -8.15 -4.66 0.43
C LEU A 41 -8.56 -3.67 -0.66
N GLU A 42 -8.29 -2.39 -0.43
CA GLU A 42 -8.74 -1.30 -1.29
C GLU A 42 -7.55 -0.53 -1.85
N LYS A 43 -7.68 -0.06 -3.09
CA LYS A 43 -6.72 0.90 -3.65
C LYS A 43 -6.97 2.25 -3.01
N VAL A 44 -5.90 2.90 -2.57
CA VAL A 44 -5.96 4.25 -2.02
C VAL A 44 -5.15 5.19 -2.90
N THR A 45 -5.72 6.34 -3.18
CA THR A 45 -5.01 7.51 -3.69
C THR A 45 -5.07 8.54 -2.59
N ASP A 46 -3.93 8.97 -2.06
CA ASP A 46 -3.94 10.00 -1.05
C ASP A 46 -4.33 11.32 -1.71
N THR A 47 -5.59 11.72 -1.49
CA THR A 47 -6.17 12.98 -1.96
C THR A 47 -6.05 14.09 -0.93
N TRP A 48 -5.31 13.88 0.17
CA TRP A 48 -5.25 14.79 1.31
C TRP A 48 -3.90 15.50 1.43
N THR A 49 -2.82 14.85 1.02
CA THR A 49 -1.48 15.47 1.03
C THR A 49 -1.35 16.32 -0.22
N LYS A 50 -1.80 17.57 -0.11
CA LYS A 50 -1.64 18.60 -1.13
C LYS A 50 -0.16 18.76 -1.49
N ASP A 51 0.17 18.72 -2.78
CA ASP A 51 1.51 19.08 -3.23
C ASP A 51 1.85 20.49 -2.72
N PRO A 52 3.01 20.71 -2.09
CA PRO A 52 3.36 22.02 -1.55
C PRO A 52 3.47 23.12 -2.63
N HIS A 53 3.51 22.74 -3.92
CA HIS A 53 3.54 23.65 -5.07
C HIS A 53 2.18 23.72 -5.81
N ALA A 54 1.13 23.06 -5.33
CA ALA A 54 -0.22 23.17 -5.88
C ALA A 54 -0.98 24.37 -5.29
N ASP A 55 -1.65 25.14 -6.16
CA ASP A 55 -2.55 26.23 -5.77
C ASP A 55 -3.70 25.72 -4.88
N ASP A 56 -4.16 26.54 -3.94
CA ASP A 56 -5.15 26.20 -2.89
C ASP A 56 -6.52 25.77 -3.41
N ASP A 57 -6.85 26.12 -4.64
CA ASP A 57 -8.15 25.85 -5.26
C ASP A 57 -8.16 24.60 -6.17
N THR A 58 -7.01 23.92 -6.35
CA THR A 58 -6.93 22.79 -7.30
C THR A 58 -7.31 21.47 -6.63
N GLU A 59 -8.35 20.81 -7.15
CA GLU A 59 -8.75 19.45 -6.73
C GLU A 59 -7.58 18.46 -6.85
N ILE A 60 -7.33 17.67 -5.81
CA ILE A 60 -6.28 16.64 -5.81
C ILE A 60 -6.79 15.41 -6.55
N SER A 61 -6.28 15.21 -7.75
CA SER A 61 -6.71 14.16 -8.66
C SER A 61 -5.52 13.70 -9.50
N VAL A 62 -5.48 12.41 -9.84
CA VAL A 62 -4.45 11.86 -10.77
C VAL A 62 -4.44 12.64 -12.08
N GLU A 63 -5.61 13.14 -12.48
CA GLU A 63 -5.79 13.95 -13.68
C GLU A 63 -5.06 15.30 -13.64
N ASN A 64 -4.93 15.87 -12.45
CA ASN A 64 -4.21 17.13 -12.22
C ASN A 64 -2.74 16.90 -11.90
N GLY A 65 -2.28 15.63 -11.81
CA GLY A 65 -0.88 15.27 -11.54
C GLY A 65 -0.35 15.73 -10.18
N ASN A 66 -1.26 16.05 -9.25
CA ASN A 66 -0.95 16.59 -7.93
C ASN A 66 -1.11 15.56 -6.79
N VAL A 67 -1.25 14.28 -7.14
CA VAL A 67 -1.23 13.16 -6.18
C VAL A 67 0.20 12.87 -5.74
N GLN A 68 0.43 12.77 -4.43
CA GLN A 68 1.75 12.48 -3.87
C GLN A 68 1.94 11.01 -3.49
N GLN A 69 0.85 10.30 -3.24
CA GLN A 69 0.89 8.91 -2.81
C GLN A 69 -0.28 8.13 -3.37
N VAL A 70 0.02 6.90 -3.79
CA VAL A 70 -0.99 5.89 -4.14
C VAL A 70 -0.64 4.60 -3.42
N GLY A 71 -1.54 3.62 -3.36
CA GLY A 71 -1.24 2.42 -2.61
C GLY A 71 -2.38 1.44 -2.45
N LEU A 72 -2.16 0.47 -1.57
CA LEU A 72 -3.14 -0.48 -1.09
C LEU A 72 -3.34 -0.27 0.41
N LYS A 73 -4.59 -0.28 0.85
CA LYS A 73 -4.96 -0.28 2.26
C LYS A 73 -5.68 -1.59 2.57
N LEU A 74 -5.15 -2.30 3.55
CA LEU A 74 -5.77 -3.49 4.10
C LEU A 74 -6.45 -3.13 5.42
N ARG A 75 -7.64 -3.70 5.64
CA ARG A 75 -8.26 -3.84 6.96
C ARG A 75 -8.68 -5.29 7.17
N LEU A 76 -8.31 -5.84 8.32
CA LEU A 76 -8.84 -7.09 8.83
C LEU A 76 -9.57 -6.77 10.14
N GLU A 77 -10.85 -7.09 10.21
CA GLU A 77 -11.72 -6.72 11.34
C GLU A 77 -12.27 -7.98 12.02
N GLY A 78 -12.41 -7.91 13.34
CA GLY A 78 -13.03 -8.96 14.13
C GLY A 78 -12.20 -10.23 14.23
N PHE A 79 -10.91 -10.13 14.57
CA PHE A 79 -10.12 -11.33 14.88
C PHE A 79 -10.78 -12.16 15.99
N GLN A 80 -10.97 -13.46 15.77
CA GLN A 80 -11.57 -14.35 16.77
C GLN A 80 -10.80 -15.66 16.89
N ARG A 81 -10.18 -15.88 18.06
CA ARG A 81 -9.57 -17.17 18.44
C ARG A 81 -9.71 -17.42 19.92
N ALA A 82 -10.00 -18.67 20.30
CA ALA A 82 -10.05 -19.05 21.71
C ALA A 82 -8.71 -18.79 22.40
N GLY A 83 -8.73 -18.02 23.49
CA GLY A 83 -7.55 -17.69 24.29
C GLY A 83 -6.78 -16.44 23.86
N ALA A 84 -7.30 -15.65 22.92
CA ALA A 84 -6.77 -14.34 22.54
C ALA A 84 -7.87 -13.27 22.57
N ASP A 85 -7.52 -12.03 22.91
CA ASP A 85 -8.42 -10.89 22.80
C ASP A 85 -8.76 -10.62 21.33
N ALA A 86 -9.97 -10.10 21.10
CA ALA A 86 -10.38 -9.65 19.77
C ALA A 86 -9.64 -8.36 19.40
N PHE A 87 -9.19 -8.26 18.15
CA PHE A 87 -8.54 -7.07 17.64
C PHE A 87 -8.79 -6.89 16.15
N ASP A 88 -8.60 -5.65 15.71
CA ASP A 88 -8.59 -5.25 14.30
C ASP A 88 -7.17 -4.81 13.92
N ILE A 89 -6.85 -4.92 12.64
CA ILE A 89 -5.53 -4.57 12.11
C ILE A 89 -5.71 -3.87 10.77
N ALA A 90 -4.93 -2.81 10.56
CA ALA A 90 -4.91 -2.06 9.32
C ALA A 90 -3.48 -1.79 8.92
N LYS A 91 -3.15 -2.06 7.65
CA LYS A 91 -1.80 -1.87 7.13
C LYS A 91 -1.88 -1.29 5.73
N ASN A 92 -0.95 -0.39 5.42
CA ASN A 92 -0.88 0.26 4.12
C ASN A 92 0.38 -0.20 3.37
N LEU A 93 0.26 -0.34 2.06
CA LEU A 93 1.38 -0.35 1.11
C LEU A 93 1.30 0.96 0.34
N ILE A 94 2.35 1.77 0.40
CA ILE A 94 2.39 3.13 -0.10
C ILE A 94 3.44 3.23 -1.19
N PHE A 95 3.04 3.80 -2.32
CA PHE A 95 3.87 4.27 -3.41
C PHE A 95 4.00 5.77 -3.24
N LYS A 96 5.16 6.23 -2.79
CA LYS A 96 5.46 7.66 -2.68
C LYS A 96 5.96 8.15 -4.03
N LEU A 97 5.24 9.11 -4.58
CA LEU A 97 5.44 9.64 -5.92
C LEU A 97 6.36 10.87 -5.86
N GLU A 98 7.61 10.70 -6.25
CA GLU A 98 8.55 11.80 -6.43
C GLU A 98 8.44 12.32 -7.88
N LEU A 99 9.32 13.25 -8.25
CA LEU A 99 9.25 13.94 -9.54
C LEU A 99 9.63 13.03 -10.73
N TYR A 100 10.60 12.15 -10.55
CA TYR A 100 11.15 11.30 -11.63
C TYR A 100 11.05 9.80 -11.33
N ASP A 101 10.76 9.46 -10.09
CA ASP A 101 10.76 8.13 -9.54
C ASP A 101 9.63 7.97 -8.52
N TYR A 102 9.46 6.75 -8.06
CA TYR A 102 8.62 6.45 -6.92
C TYR A 102 9.30 5.39 -6.05
N SER A 103 8.93 5.40 -4.77
CA SER A 103 9.37 4.40 -3.80
C SER A 103 8.17 3.65 -3.22
N VAL A 104 8.36 2.39 -2.89
CA VAL A 104 7.32 1.50 -2.34
C VAL A 104 7.69 1.03 -0.95
N GLY A 105 6.74 1.08 -0.02
CA GLY A 105 6.93 0.57 1.35
C GLY A 105 5.72 0.81 2.24
N THR A 106 5.86 0.63 3.55
CA THR A 106 4.75 0.77 4.53
C THR A 106 4.58 2.16 5.13
N GLY A 107 5.49 3.11 4.86
CA GLY A 107 5.41 4.46 5.42
C GLY A 107 6.73 5.24 5.41
N LYS A 108 6.77 6.34 6.17
CA LYS A 108 7.89 7.30 6.19
C LYS A 108 9.16 6.66 6.75
N GLY A 109 10.07 6.26 5.85
CA GLY A 109 11.45 5.86 6.17
C GLY A 109 11.84 4.46 5.71
N ASN A 110 10.89 3.61 5.29
CA ASN A 110 11.15 2.24 4.86
C ASN A 110 10.75 2.05 3.39
N ALA A 111 11.53 2.62 2.49
CA ALA A 111 11.44 2.25 1.07
C ALA A 111 12.08 0.87 0.88
N TRP A 112 11.34 -0.05 0.27
CA TRP A 112 11.82 -1.39 -0.07
C TRP A 112 12.28 -1.50 -1.51
N LEU A 113 11.65 -0.70 -2.37
CA LEU A 113 11.93 -0.67 -3.79
C LEU A 113 11.78 0.76 -4.30
N GLU A 114 12.74 1.22 -5.08
CA GLU A 114 12.75 2.53 -5.73
C GLU A 114 12.86 2.28 -7.24
N LYS A 115 11.98 2.89 -8.03
CA LYS A 115 11.93 2.67 -9.48
C LYS A 115 11.57 3.95 -10.22
N GLN A 116 12.05 4.04 -11.46
CA GLN A 116 11.61 5.08 -12.38
C GLN A 116 10.21 4.76 -12.92
N TYR A 117 9.44 5.80 -13.21
CA TYR A 117 8.04 5.71 -13.65
C TYR A 117 7.76 4.77 -14.83
N TYR A 118 8.67 4.71 -15.81
CA TYR A 118 8.52 3.85 -17.00
C TYR A 118 9.32 2.55 -16.91
N GLU A 119 10.00 2.32 -15.78
CA GLU A 119 10.68 1.06 -15.56
C GLU A 119 9.65 -0.01 -15.23
N SER A 120 9.67 -1.11 -16.00
CA SER A 120 8.73 -2.20 -15.79
C SER A 120 9.02 -2.93 -14.48
N TRP A 121 7.95 -3.31 -13.79
CA TRP A 121 8.04 -4.26 -12.68
C TRP A 121 8.25 -5.67 -13.23
N THR A 122 9.28 -6.32 -12.74
CA THR A 122 9.48 -7.76 -12.94
C THR A 122 8.56 -8.56 -12.02
N ASP A 123 8.38 -9.83 -12.36
CA ASP A 123 7.59 -10.74 -11.54
C ASP A 123 8.21 -10.91 -10.13
N SER A 124 9.54 -11.04 -10.07
CA SER A 124 10.30 -11.16 -8.81
C SER A 124 10.09 -9.94 -7.91
N GLU A 125 10.22 -8.72 -8.43
CA GLU A 125 10.03 -7.51 -7.63
C GLU A 125 8.62 -7.41 -7.05
N MET A 126 7.59 -7.81 -7.83
CA MET A 126 6.22 -7.85 -7.33
C MET A 126 6.07 -8.88 -6.21
N ASP A 127 6.68 -10.05 -6.38
CA ASP A 127 6.65 -11.12 -5.39
C ASP A 127 7.33 -10.69 -4.09
N GLU A 128 8.55 -10.16 -4.18
CA GLU A 128 9.35 -9.73 -3.04
C GLU A 128 8.63 -8.66 -2.22
N VAL A 129 8.01 -7.67 -2.88
CA VAL A 129 7.21 -6.64 -2.19
C VAL A 129 5.96 -7.25 -1.54
N ALA A 130 5.23 -8.13 -2.25
CA ALA A 130 4.02 -8.74 -1.73
C ALA A 130 4.30 -9.69 -0.55
N VAL A 131 5.36 -10.50 -0.62
CA VAL A 131 5.81 -11.40 0.43
C VAL A 131 6.24 -10.58 1.64
N LYS A 132 7.17 -9.64 1.47
CA LYS A 132 7.66 -8.81 2.57
C LYS A 132 6.54 -8.08 3.30
N TRP A 133 5.60 -7.50 2.55
CA TRP A 133 4.45 -6.82 3.14
C TRP A 133 3.54 -7.77 3.94
N SER A 134 3.31 -8.96 3.40
CA SER A 134 2.46 -9.99 4.03
C SER A 134 3.12 -10.59 5.26
N GLU A 135 4.43 -10.84 5.22
CA GLU A 135 5.21 -11.31 6.36
C GLU A 135 5.18 -10.32 7.51
N GLU A 136 5.41 -9.02 7.26
CA GLU A 136 5.31 -8.01 8.32
C GLU A 136 3.89 -7.92 8.90
N LEU A 137 2.84 -8.17 8.12
CA LEU A 137 1.47 -8.21 8.65
C LEU A 137 1.25 -9.46 9.51
N ILE A 138 1.68 -10.62 9.04
CA ILE A 138 1.55 -11.89 9.76
C ILE A 138 2.34 -11.83 11.08
N GLU A 139 3.51 -11.19 11.08
CA GLU A 139 4.27 -10.93 12.30
C GLU A 139 3.48 -10.06 13.27
N GLU A 140 2.88 -8.95 12.82
CA GLU A 140 2.03 -8.08 13.65
C GLU A 140 0.81 -8.84 14.23
N ILE A 141 0.15 -9.67 13.42
CA ILE A 141 -0.94 -10.56 13.87
C ILE A 141 -0.41 -11.52 14.94
N THR A 142 0.76 -12.14 14.70
CA THR A 142 1.35 -13.12 15.61
C THR A 142 1.72 -12.48 16.95
N GLN A 143 2.29 -11.28 16.95
CA GLN A 143 2.59 -10.52 18.16
C GLN A 143 1.34 -10.19 18.97
N ARG A 144 0.27 -9.75 18.30
CA ARG A 144 -1.04 -9.49 18.93
C ARG A 144 -1.63 -10.76 19.55
N VAL A 145 -1.58 -11.88 18.84
CA VAL A 145 -2.09 -13.18 19.33
C VAL A 145 -1.27 -13.69 20.51
N ALA A 146 0.06 -13.53 20.48
CA ALA A 146 0.94 -13.99 21.55
C ALA A 146 0.84 -13.13 22.81
N GLY A 147 0.14 -11.99 22.76
CA GLY A 147 0.14 -11.00 23.85
C GLY A 147 1.53 -10.42 24.12
N ILE A 148 2.46 -10.56 23.16
CA ILE A 148 3.80 -9.97 23.24
C ILE A 148 3.69 -8.55 22.70
N GLY A 149 3.05 -7.71 23.50
CA GLY A 149 2.97 -6.27 23.33
C GLY A 149 3.07 -5.66 24.72
N GLU A 150 4.30 -5.37 25.13
CA GLU A 150 4.58 -4.50 26.28
C GLU A 150 4.17 -3.05 25.97
#